data_AF-A0A9N8DB03-F1
#
_entry.id   AF-A0A9N8DB03-F1
#
_cell.length_a   1.000
_cell.length_b   1.000
_cell.length_c   1.000
_cell.angle_alpha   90.00
_cell.angle_beta   90.00
_cell.angle_gamma   90.00
#
_symmetry.space_group_name_H-M   'P 1'
#
loop_
_entity.id
_entity.type
_entity.pdbx_description
1 polymer ?
#
loop_
_entity_poly.entity_id
_entity_poly.type
_entity_poly.pdbx_seq_one_letter_code
_entity_poly.pdbx_strand_id
1 'polypeptide(L)'
;MFRQLIINSQALFVLAAVLCPRQVGAVCLLCEDGVDGLKYPFAVIKSDGTSCTKLAVSVAVDYEEGSSQCTKQIQAWREICCGDKQPIDVDITDVFDEYPDIDSIQQVGPYEKCNVCRDGDYPSTTSMVLTMLYIGSGSCAQYWKVGQQGLIPDHLCDPLQYFAYEPCGCGEFSTNGNYHWSEDSEDESSNDDKTPWWSNADSLFGDDQVGNTEGNTDGDWWSGADSFPSSSASYASRTWLYASAHIVCLFIISTGFFAS
;
A
#
# COMPACT_ATOMS: atom_id res chain seq x y z
N MET A 1 39.80 -54.89 -51.87
CA MET A 1 39.24 -55.18 -50.53
C MET A 1 39.13 -53.87 -49.76
N PHE A 2 37.90 -53.56 -49.33
CA PHE A 2 37.47 -52.56 -48.35
C PHE A 2 38.17 -51.18 -48.33
N ARG A 3 37.60 -50.23 -49.08
CA ARG A 3 37.79 -48.78 -48.87
C ARG A 3 36.59 -48.19 -48.12
N GLN A 4 36.88 -47.76 -46.90
CA GLN A 4 36.35 -46.62 -46.13
C GLN A 4 35.04 -45.95 -46.61
N LEU A 5 34.01 -46.05 -45.77
CA LEU A 5 32.91 -45.09 -45.66
C LEU A 5 32.92 -44.58 -44.21
N ILE A 6 33.58 -43.45 -43.97
CA ILE A 6 33.47 -42.66 -42.74
C ILE A 6 32.64 -41.44 -43.12
N ILE A 7 31.33 -41.50 -42.91
CA ILE A 7 30.44 -40.34 -43.05
C ILE A 7 30.37 -39.66 -41.69
N ASN A 8 30.84 -38.42 -41.67
CA ASN A 8 30.80 -37.46 -40.56
C ASN A 8 29.41 -37.39 -39.89
N SER A 9 29.32 -37.85 -38.64
CA SER A 9 28.12 -37.78 -37.79
C SER A 9 28.37 -36.91 -36.55
N GLN A 10 28.97 -35.73 -36.74
CA GLN A 10 29.34 -34.82 -35.65
C GLN A 10 28.74 -33.40 -35.81
N ALA A 11 27.97 -33.14 -36.87
CA ALA A 11 27.47 -31.79 -37.18
C ALA A 11 26.00 -31.53 -36.79
N LEU A 12 25.30 -32.47 -36.15
CA LEU A 12 23.85 -32.36 -35.92
C LEU A 12 23.41 -32.06 -34.48
N PHE A 13 24.33 -31.89 -33.53
CA PHE A 13 23.98 -31.76 -32.10
C PHE A 13 24.12 -30.35 -31.49
N VAL A 14 24.50 -29.32 -32.27
CA VAL A 14 24.76 -27.98 -31.71
C VAL A 14 23.57 -27.00 -31.82
N LEU A 15 22.47 -27.39 -32.48
CA LEU A 15 21.35 -26.47 -32.79
C LEU A 15 20.15 -26.51 -31.83
N ALA A 16 20.17 -27.31 -30.75
CA ALA A 16 19.01 -27.47 -29.86
C ALA A 16 19.04 -26.61 -28.58
N ALA A 17 20.13 -25.88 -28.29
CA ALA A 17 20.29 -25.18 -27.00
C ALA A 17 20.00 -23.66 -27.02
N VAL A 18 19.58 -23.08 -28.17
CA VAL A 18 19.48 -21.61 -28.34
C VAL A 18 18.04 -21.06 -28.28
N LEU A 19 17.01 -21.89 -28.08
CA LEU A 19 15.60 -21.45 -28.14
C LEU A 19 14.81 -21.67 -26.84
N CYS A 20 15.37 -21.34 -25.69
CA CYS A 20 14.55 -20.94 -24.54
C CYS A 20 14.60 -19.41 -24.43
N PRO A 21 13.79 -18.65 -25.20
CA PRO A 21 13.49 -17.30 -24.75
C PRO A 21 12.91 -17.45 -23.35
N ARG A 22 13.61 -16.88 -22.36
CA ARG A 22 13.01 -16.54 -21.08
C ARG A 22 11.86 -15.59 -21.45
N GLN A 23 10.66 -16.13 -21.63
CA GLN A 23 9.45 -15.33 -21.62
C GLN A 23 9.41 -14.78 -20.20
N VAL A 24 9.98 -13.58 -20.01
CA VAL A 24 9.65 -12.77 -18.85
C VAL A 24 8.14 -12.61 -19.00
N GLY A 25 7.39 -13.31 -18.15
CA GLY A 25 5.94 -13.36 -18.21
C GLY A 25 5.45 -11.92 -18.24
N ALA A 26 4.99 -11.49 -19.40
CA ALA A 26 4.55 -10.13 -19.55
C ALA A 26 3.27 -9.98 -18.72
N VAL A 27 3.17 -8.81 -18.11
CA VAL A 27 2.11 -8.49 -17.15
C VAL A 27 0.82 -8.27 -17.92
N CYS A 28 -0.32 -8.74 -17.44
CA CYS A 28 -1.60 -8.47 -18.07
C CYS A 28 -1.95 -6.98 -17.92
N LEU A 29 -1.81 -6.20 -18.99
CA LEU A 29 -2.14 -4.77 -18.99
C LEU A 29 -3.59 -4.56 -19.45
N LEU A 30 -4.37 -3.87 -18.60
CA LEU A 30 -5.77 -3.56 -18.91
C LEU A 30 -5.89 -2.65 -20.13
N CYS A 31 -5.13 -1.54 -20.14
CA CYS A 31 -4.95 -0.65 -21.29
C CYS A 31 -3.58 -0.88 -21.96
N GLU A 32 -3.43 -0.50 -23.22
CA GLU A 32 -2.15 -0.67 -23.95
C GLU A 32 -1.02 0.15 -23.32
N ASP A 33 -1.34 1.35 -22.82
CA ASP A 33 -0.41 2.24 -22.11
C ASP A 33 -0.40 2.01 -20.58
N GLY A 34 -0.91 0.86 -20.11
CA GLY A 34 -0.96 0.55 -18.67
C GLY A 34 -1.88 1.49 -17.88
N VAL A 35 -1.42 2.00 -16.73
CA VAL A 35 -2.22 2.90 -15.87
C VAL A 35 -2.38 4.29 -16.49
N ASP A 36 -1.39 4.73 -17.29
CA ASP A 36 -1.42 6.03 -17.97
C ASP A 36 -2.47 6.09 -19.08
N GLY A 37 -2.91 4.93 -19.59
CA GLY A 37 -3.95 4.81 -20.61
C GLY A 37 -5.39 4.88 -20.08
N LEU A 38 -5.59 5.06 -18.77
CA LEU A 38 -6.93 5.13 -18.17
C LEU A 38 -7.56 6.51 -18.41
N LYS A 39 -8.75 6.55 -19.04
CA LYS A 39 -9.50 7.80 -19.22
C LYS A 39 -10.27 8.24 -17.98
N TYR A 40 -10.74 7.27 -17.18
CA TYR A 40 -11.57 7.51 -16.00
C TYR A 40 -11.03 6.73 -14.79
N PRO A 41 -9.84 7.07 -14.27
CA PRO A 41 -9.15 6.27 -13.25
C PRO A 41 -10.00 6.05 -11.98
N PHE A 42 -10.74 7.06 -11.55
CA PHE A 42 -11.53 7.04 -10.31
C PHE A 42 -12.99 6.61 -10.49
N ALA A 43 -13.43 6.34 -11.72
CA ALA A 43 -14.81 5.92 -11.93
C ALA A 43 -15.05 4.54 -11.33
N VAL A 44 -16.10 4.43 -10.53
CA VAL A 44 -16.54 3.17 -9.92
C VAL A 44 -17.29 2.36 -10.97
N ILE A 45 -16.78 1.18 -11.28
CA ILE A 45 -17.29 0.32 -12.37
C ILE A 45 -18.03 -0.92 -11.87
N LYS A 46 -17.97 -1.19 -10.57
CA LYS A 46 -18.64 -2.30 -9.91
C LYS A 46 -19.33 -1.81 -8.64
N SER A 47 -20.39 -2.50 -8.22
CA SER A 47 -21.13 -2.20 -6.99
C SER A 47 -20.31 -2.35 -5.71
N ASP A 48 -19.17 -3.02 -5.76
CA ASP A 48 -18.25 -3.21 -4.63
C ASP A 48 -17.27 -2.03 -4.44
N GLY A 49 -17.49 -0.92 -5.15
CA GLY A 49 -16.61 0.25 -5.11
C GLY A 49 -15.31 0.09 -5.90
N THR A 50 -15.17 -0.96 -6.73
CA THR A 50 -13.97 -1.12 -7.55
C THR A 50 -13.89 -0.02 -8.62
N SER A 51 -12.82 0.77 -8.59
CA SER A 51 -12.50 1.76 -9.61
C SER A 51 -11.67 1.18 -10.76
N CYS A 52 -11.61 1.88 -11.89
CA CYS A 52 -10.76 1.49 -13.03
C CYS A 52 -9.28 1.35 -12.65
N THR A 53 -8.74 2.23 -11.80
CA THR A 53 -7.37 2.10 -11.28
C THR A 53 -7.19 0.83 -10.45
N LYS A 54 -8.11 0.56 -9.52
CA LYS A 54 -8.06 -0.64 -8.67
C LYS A 54 -8.14 -1.92 -9.52
N LEU A 55 -9.00 -1.91 -10.54
CA LEU A 55 -9.10 -3.02 -11.48
C LEU A 55 -7.81 -3.20 -12.29
N ALA A 56 -7.24 -2.13 -12.85
CA ALA A 56 -6.01 -2.21 -13.65
C ALA A 56 -4.84 -2.82 -12.85
N VAL A 57 -4.68 -2.41 -11.59
CA VAL A 57 -3.67 -2.98 -10.69
C VAL A 57 -3.95 -4.45 -10.38
N SER A 58 -5.21 -4.81 -10.05
CA SER A 58 -5.57 -6.21 -9.78
C SER A 58 -5.30 -7.12 -10.99
N VAL A 59 -5.62 -6.65 -12.20
CA VAL A 59 -5.43 -7.43 -13.43
C VAL A 59 -3.95 -7.67 -13.71
N ALA A 60 -3.10 -6.67 -13.48
CA ALA A 60 -1.66 -6.77 -13.62
C ALA A 60 -1.02 -7.74 -12.61
N VAL A 61 -1.52 -7.77 -11.37
CA VAL A 61 -0.98 -8.64 -10.31
C VAL A 61 -1.48 -10.08 -10.43
N ASP A 62 -2.76 -10.26 -10.73
CA ASP A 62 -3.43 -11.55 -10.59
C ASP A 62 -3.40 -12.43 -11.86
N TYR A 63 -3.09 -11.85 -13.02
CA TYR A 63 -3.14 -12.57 -14.30
C TYR A 63 -1.87 -12.40 -15.14
N GLU A 64 -1.40 -13.51 -15.70
CA GLU A 64 -0.35 -13.53 -16.71
C GLU A 64 -0.89 -13.08 -18.08
N GLU A 65 -0.07 -12.39 -18.87
CA GLU A 65 -0.43 -12.04 -20.24
C GLU A 65 -0.74 -13.29 -21.07
N GLY A 66 -1.77 -13.21 -21.91
CA GLY A 66 -2.24 -14.33 -22.73
C GLY A 66 -3.06 -15.37 -21.98
N SER A 67 -3.19 -15.27 -20.65
CA SER A 67 -4.11 -16.11 -19.91
C SER A 67 -5.56 -15.82 -20.32
N SER A 68 -6.40 -16.87 -20.36
CA SER A 68 -7.83 -16.72 -20.71
C SER A 68 -8.58 -15.76 -19.77
N GLN A 69 -8.11 -15.63 -18.52
CA GLN A 69 -8.67 -14.69 -17.54
C GLN A 69 -8.28 -13.25 -17.84
N CYS A 70 -7.00 -13.01 -18.18
CA CYS A 70 -6.53 -11.70 -18.66
C CYS A 70 -7.36 -11.21 -19.85
N THR A 71 -7.54 -12.06 -20.88
CA THR A 71 -8.34 -11.71 -22.06
C THR A 71 -9.78 -11.37 -21.71
N LYS A 72 -10.41 -12.10 -20.78
CA LYS A 72 -11.77 -11.82 -20.32
C LYS A 72 -11.87 -10.47 -19.61
N GLN A 73 -10.93 -10.14 -18.73
CA GLN A 73 -10.93 -8.86 -18.03
C GLN A 73 -10.69 -7.69 -19.00
N ILE A 74 -9.76 -7.85 -19.94
CA ILE A 74 -9.51 -6.86 -20.99
C ILE A 74 -10.78 -6.65 -21.83
N GLN A 75 -11.42 -7.71 -22.30
CA GLN A 75 -12.64 -7.58 -23.12
C GLN A 75 -13.81 -6.96 -22.35
N ALA A 76 -13.95 -7.25 -21.07
CA ALA A 76 -15.05 -6.72 -20.26
C ALA A 76 -14.89 -5.23 -19.92
N TRP A 77 -13.66 -4.78 -19.68
CA TRP A 77 -13.44 -3.47 -19.03
C TRP A 77 -12.58 -2.49 -19.83
N ARG A 78 -11.86 -2.92 -20.88
CA ARG A 78 -11.01 -2.02 -21.66
C ARG A 78 -11.81 -0.90 -22.32
N GLU A 79 -12.99 -1.18 -22.85
CA GLU A 79 -13.84 -0.15 -23.49
C GLU A 79 -14.30 0.90 -22.48
N ILE A 80 -14.57 0.51 -21.23
CA ILE A 80 -15.08 1.39 -20.17
C ILE A 80 -13.95 2.20 -19.53
N CYS A 81 -12.81 1.56 -19.24
CA CYS A 81 -11.70 2.20 -18.52
C CYS A 81 -10.70 2.91 -19.43
N CYS A 82 -10.50 2.42 -20.66
CA CYS A 82 -9.51 2.94 -21.60
C CYS A 82 -10.16 3.59 -22.85
N GLY A 83 -11.44 3.26 -23.14
CA GLY A 83 -12.16 3.76 -24.30
C GLY A 83 -12.88 5.08 -24.06
N ASP A 84 -13.62 5.55 -25.07
CA ASP A 84 -14.42 6.78 -25.02
C ASP A 84 -15.76 6.60 -24.28
N LYS A 85 -16.08 5.39 -23.86
CA LYS A 85 -17.36 5.08 -23.22
C LYS A 85 -17.32 5.51 -21.76
N GLN A 86 -18.08 6.56 -21.45
CA GLN A 86 -18.21 7.04 -20.07
C GLN A 86 -18.82 5.93 -19.19
N PRO A 87 -18.22 5.63 -18.01
CA PRO A 87 -18.77 4.69 -17.05
C PRO A 87 -20.17 5.11 -16.61
N ILE A 88 -21.07 4.14 -16.40
CA ILE A 88 -22.39 4.41 -15.83
C ILE A 88 -22.14 4.87 -14.39
N ASP A 89 -22.70 6.02 -14.03
CA ASP A 89 -22.65 6.53 -12.67
C ASP A 89 -23.43 5.56 -11.78
N VAL A 90 -22.71 4.73 -11.04
CA VAL A 90 -23.31 3.76 -10.13
C VAL A 90 -23.60 4.55 -8.87
N ASP A 91 -24.88 4.80 -8.60
CA ASP A 91 -25.32 5.51 -7.40
C ASP A 91 -24.82 4.73 -6.17
N ILE A 92 -23.73 5.21 -5.55
CA ILE A 92 -23.12 4.57 -4.39
C ILE A 92 -24.10 4.81 -3.24
N THR A 93 -24.98 3.84 -3.05
CA THR A 93 -26.12 3.95 -2.13
C THR A 93 -25.72 3.78 -0.66
N ASP A 94 -24.43 3.55 -0.38
CA ASP A 94 -23.88 3.66 0.97
C ASP A 94 -23.44 5.09 1.22
N VAL A 95 -24.46 5.94 1.37
CA VAL A 95 -24.31 7.24 1.99
C VAL A 95 -23.90 6.99 3.44
N PHE A 96 -22.70 7.44 3.81
CA PHE A 96 -22.27 7.57 5.20
C PHE A 96 -23.10 8.69 5.86
N ASP A 97 -24.39 8.44 6.07
CA ASP A 97 -25.37 9.35 6.66
C ASP A 97 -25.43 9.17 8.19
N GLU A 98 -24.32 9.45 8.88
CA GLU A 98 -24.34 10.09 10.20
C GLU A 98 -22.89 10.33 10.64
N TYR A 99 -22.47 11.60 10.69
CA TYR A 99 -21.26 11.94 11.42
C TYR A 99 -21.53 11.62 12.89
N PRO A 100 -20.72 10.76 13.53
CA PRO A 100 -20.89 10.45 14.94
C PRO A 100 -20.76 11.74 15.74
N ASP A 101 -21.73 11.99 16.62
CA ASP A 101 -21.73 13.14 17.52
C ASP A 101 -20.40 13.17 18.29
N ILE A 102 -19.65 14.27 18.15
CA ILE A 102 -18.29 14.43 18.66
C ILE A 102 -18.23 14.21 20.17
N ASP A 103 -19.32 14.54 20.86
CA ASP A 103 -19.46 14.41 22.32
C ASP A 103 -19.61 12.94 22.79
N SER A 104 -19.77 11.99 21.86
CA SER A 104 -19.94 10.56 22.17
C SER A 104 -18.66 9.73 22.13
N ILE A 105 -17.50 10.33 21.80
CA ILE A 105 -16.24 9.58 21.66
C ILE A 105 -15.65 9.26 23.05
N GLN A 106 -15.94 8.06 23.55
CA GLN A 106 -15.23 7.49 24.70
C GLN A 106 -13.80 7.09 24.28
N GLN A 107 -12.81 7.35 25.12
CA GLN A 107 -11.45 6.88 24.91
C GLN A 107 -11.45 5.35 25.07
N VAL A 108 -11.07 4.64 24.01
CA VAL A 108 -11.09 3.15 24.00
C VAL A 108 -9.67 2.58 24.01
N GLY A 109 -8.68 3.33 23.51
CA GLY A 109 -7.30 2.88 23.40
C GLY A 109 -6.41 3.24 24.59
N PRO A 110 -5.23 2.59 24.70
CA PRO A 110 -4.30 2.78 25.80
C PRO A 110 -3.39 4.02 25.63
N TYR A 111 -3.41 4.66 24.47
CA TYR A 111 -2.53 5.79 24.14
C TYR A 111 -3.19 7.12 24.47
N GLU A 112 -2.37 8.18 24.52
CA GLU A 112 -2.88 9.52 24.72
C GLU A 112 -3.70 9.97 23.50
N LYS A 113 -4.57 10.97 23.71
CA LYS A 113 -5.34 11.54 22.60
C LYS A 113 -4.39 12.22 21.62
N CYS A 114 -4.41 11.75 20.38
CA CYS A 114 -3.66 12.38 19.30
C CYS A 114 -4.59 13.30 18.50
N ASN A 115 -4.37 14.61 18.59
CA ASN A 115 -5.05 15.55 17.72
C ASN A 115 -4.41 15.52 16.33
N VAL A 116 -5.20 15.30 15.28
CA VAL A 116 -4.70 15.31 13.88
C VAL A 116 -4.25 16.70 13.46
N CYS A 117 -5.02 17.73 13.83
CA CYS A 117 -4.58 19.11 13.71
C CYS A 117 -3.88 19.53 15.00
N ARG A 118 -2.76 20.25 14.89
CA ARG A 118 -1.93 20.64 16.05
C ARG A 118 -2.70 21.52 17.05
N ASP A 119 -3.64 22.30 16.54
CA ASP A 119 -4.50 23.20 17.32
C ASP A 119 -5.65 22.46 18.04
N GLY A 120 -5.81 21.15 17.81
CA GLY A 120 -6.92 20.36 18.35
C GLY A 120 -8.21 20.44 17.51
N ASP A 121 -8.26 21.34 16.54
CA ASP A 121 -9.43 21.54 15.68
C ASP A 121 -9.74 20.33 14.81
N TYR A 122 -11.01 20.27 14.39
CA TYR A 122 -11.48 19.28 13.42
C TYR A 122 -10.98 19.67 12.01
N PRO A 123 -10.48 18.72 11.19
CA PRO A 123 -9.93 19.02 9.88
C PRO A 123 -10.97 19.66 8.96
N SER A 124 -10.59 20.75 8.29
CA SER A 124 -11.46 21.46 7.35
C SER A 124 -11.75 20.63 6.09
N THR A 125 -10.76 19.85 5.65
CA THR A 125 -10.88 18.92 4.52
C THR A 125 -11.00 17.49 5.03
N THR A 126 -12.23 17.00 5.18
CA THR A 126 -12.51 15.70 5.79
C THR A 126 -12.31 14.50 4.87
N SER A 127 -12.43 14.70 3.55
CA SER A 127 -12.42 13.64 2.54
C SER A 127 -11.04 13.25 2.03
N MET A 128 -10.01 14.04 2.33
CA MET A 128 -8.64 13.72 1.93
C MET A 128 -8.15 12.46 2.64
N VAL A 129 -7.42 11.63 1.89
CA VAL A 129 -6.94 10.32 2.35
C VAL A 129 -5.47 10.41 2.72
N LEU A 130 -5.17 10.09 3.97
CA LEU A 130 -3.81 9.91 4.46
C LEU A 130 -3.46 8.42 4.46
N THR A 131 -2.21 8.11 4.17
CA THR A 131 -1.69 6.73 4.24
C THR A 131 -0.50 6.69 5.20
N MET A 132 -0.64 5.95 6.30
CA MET A 132 0.42 5.70 7.27
C MET A 132 0.80 4.22 7.26
N LEU A 133 2.11 3.95 7.31
CA LEU A 133 2.65 2.59 7.15
C LEU A 133 2.09 1.57 8.15
N TYR A 134 1.76 1.99 9.38
CA TYR A 134 1.32 1.08 10.46
C TYR A 134 -0.17 1.19 10.80
N ILE A 135 -0.85 2.25 10.37
CA ILE A 135 -2.27 2.51 10.67
C ILE A 135 -3.14 2.22 9.43
N GLY A 136 -2.56 2.26 8.24
CA GLY A 136 -3.24 2.00 6.97
C GLY A 136 -3.59 3.29 6.22
N SER A 137 -4.54 3.20 5.30
CA SER A 137 -5.11 4.35 4.61
C SER A 137 -6.46 4.72 5.23
N GLY A 138 -6.68 6.01 5.48
CA GLY A 138 -7.93 6.51 6.06
C GLY A 138 -8.12 7.98 5.73
N SER A 139 -9.36 8.46 5.85
CA SER A 139 -9.65 9.88 5.64
C SER A 139 -9.19 10.74 6.83
N CYS A 140 -8.99 12.04 6.62
CA CYS A 140 -8.67 13.00 7.68
C CYS A 140 -9.67 12.94 8.84
N ALA A 141 -10.96 12.81 8.55
CA ALA A 141 -12.00 12.64 9.58
C ALA A 141 -11.85 11.33 10.36
N GLN A 142 -11.51 10.23 9.69
CA GLN A 142 -11.26 8.94 10.34
C GLN A 142 -10.04 9.01 11.27
N TYR A 143 -8.92 9.56 10.79
CA TYR A 143 -7.73 9.73 11.60
C TYR A 143 -7.99 10.61 12.83
N TRP A 144 -8.79 11.68 12.68
CA TRP A 144 -9.14 12.53 13.82
C TRP A 144 -9.93 11.76 14.87
N LYS A 145 -10.94 10.98 14.45
CA LYS A 145 -11.73 10.13 15.35
C LYS A 145 -10.87 9.07 16.07
N VAL A 146 -10.00 8.38 15.33
CA VAL A 146 -9.10 7.34 15.87
C VAL A 146 -8.08 7.96 16.85
N GLY A 147 -7.59 9.16 16.54
CA GLY A 147 -6.73 9.95 17.43
C GLY A 147 -7.41 10.35 18.73
N GLN A 148 -8.66 10.83 18.68
CA GLN A 148 -9.46 11.15 19.88
C GLN A 148 -9.77 9.93 20.74
N GLN A 149 -9.82 8.73 20.14
CA GLN A 149 -10.05 7.46 20.85
C GLN A 149 -8.79 6.93 21.53
N GLY A 150 -7.62 7.53 21.34
CA GLY A 150 -6.34 7.04 21.90
C GLY A 150 -5.86 5.75 21.23
N LEU A 151 -6.22 5.54 19.95
CA LEU A 151 -5.84 4.35 19.19
C LEU A 151 -4.57 4.55 18.34
N ILE A 152 -4.05 5.78 18.31
CA ILE A 152 -2.82 6.14 17.58
C ILE A 152 -1.66 6.10 18.57
N PRO A 153 -0.62 5.28 18.34
CA PRO A 153 0.57 5.28 19.19
C PRO A 153 1.22 6.66 19.25
N ASP A 154 1.68 7.08 20.43
CA ASP A 154 2.19 8.45 20.66
C ASP A 154 3.32 8.86 19.69
N HIS A 155 4.22 7.93 19.37
CA HIS A 155 5.33 8.15 18.43
C HIS A 155 4.89 8.38 16.97
N LEU A 156 3.64 8.06 16.63
CA LEU A 156 3.05 8.29 15.32
C LEU A 156 2.25 9.60 15.25
N CYS A 157 1.99 10.24 16.39
CA CYS A 157 1.16 11.44 16.42
C CYS A 157 1.84 12.64 15.73
N ASP A 158 3.10 12.90 16.04
CA ASP A 158 3.87 14.01 15.43
C ASP A 158 3.99 13.87 13.91
N PRO A 159 4.39 12.71 13.35
CA PRO A 159 4.37 12.49 11.91
C PRO A 159 2.98 12.65 11.29
N LEU A 160 1.94 12.13 11.95
CA LEU A 160 0.56 12.27 11.46
C LEU A 160 0.14 13.73 11.40
N GLN A 161 0.42 14.54 12.41
CA GLN A 161 0.14 15.97 12.42
C GLN A 161 0.86 16.69 11.29
N TYR A 162 2.14 16.35 11.05
CA TYR A 162 2.91 16.93 9.96
C TYR A 162 2.30 16.60 8.59
N PHE A 163 1.94 15.33 8.36
CA PHE A 163 1.33 14.91 7.10
C PHE A 163 -0.11 15.38 6.93
N ALA A 164 -0.85 15.59 8.02
CA ALA A 164 -2.22 16.06 7.99
C ALA A 164 -2.31 17.57 7.76
N TYR A 165 -1.26 18.33 8.09
CA TYR A 165 -1.28 19.79 8.09
C TYR A 165 -1.91 20.39 6.82
N GLU A 166 -1.29 20.11 5.68
CA GLU A 166 -1.73 20.64 4.38
C GLU A 166 -2.94 19.88 3.80
N PRO A 167 -2.94 18.54 3.66
CA PRO A 167 -4.05 17.85 3.00
C PRO A 167 -5.34 17.81 3.80
N CYS A 168 -5.29 17.90 5.14
CA CYS A 168 -6.50 17.99 5.95
C CYS A 168 -6.94 19.44 6.21
N GLY A 169 -6.17 20.42 5.71
CA GLY A 169 -6.39 21.84 5.92
C GLY A 169 -6.38 22.23 7.40
N CYS A 170 -5.46 21.64 8.17
CA CYS A 170 -5.20 22.03 9.55
C CYS A 170 -4.36 23.32 9.53
N GLY A 171 -4.93 24.45 9.96
CA GLY A 171 -4.25 25.75 9.95
C GLY A 171 -4.57 26.65 8.75
N GLU A 172 -5.32 26.15 7.75
CA GLU A 172 -6.08 27.04 6.87
C GLU A 172 -7.26 27.58 7.66
N PHE A 173 -7.05 28.75 8.24
CA PHE A 173 -8.10 29.49 8.90
C PHE A 173 -9.32 29.59 7.97
N SER A 174 -10.44 29.01 8.42
CA SER A 174 -11.76 29.36 7.90
C SER A 174 -11.80 30.87 7.70
N THR A 175 -11.94 31.33 6.46
CA THR A 175 -11.85 32.75 6.06
C THR A 175 -12.92 33.65 6.70
N ASN A 176 -13.73 33.12 7.61
CA ASN A 176 -14.65 33.87 8.47
C ASN A 176 -13.99 34.35 9.78
N GLY A 177 -12.75 33.96 10.06
CA GLY A 177 -11.92 34.49 11.15
C GLY A 177 -10.85 35.43 10.60
N ASN A 178 -10.90 36.68 11.02
CA ASN A 178 -9.88 37.70 10.76
C ASN A 178 -8.56 37.30 11.44
N TYR A 179 -7.62 36.72 10.70
CA TYR A 179 -6.25 36.49 11.18
C TYR A 179 -5.28 37.48 10.55
N HIS A 180 -4.85 38.41 11.40
CA HIS A 180 -3.65 39.22 11.22
C HIS A 180 -2.46 38.30 11.53
N TRP A 181 -1.81 37.77 10.50
CA TRP A 181 -0.46 37.25 10.65
C TRP A 181 0.45 38.45 10.93
N SER A 182 0.74 38.70 12.20
CA SER A 182 1.95 39.44 12.54
C SER A 182 3.10 38.56 12.10
N GLU A 183 3.66 38.81 10.92
CA GLU A 183 5.07 38.55 10.70
C GLU A 183 5.81 39.35 11.77
N ASP A 184 6.07 38.74 12.91
CA ASP A 184 7.12 39.19 13.80
C ASP A 184 8.44 38.87 13.08
N SER A 185 8.75 39.69 12.08
CA SER A 185 10.09 39.91 11.59
C SER A 185 10.87 40.53 12.73
N GLU A 186 11.49 39.69 13.55
CA GLU A 186 12.49 40.08 14.53
C GLU A 186 13.73 40.61 13.81
N ASP A 187 13.67 41.87 13.37
CA ASP A 187 14.85 42.71 13.24
C ASP A 187 15.29 43.13 14.65
N GLU A 188 15.99 42.25 15.39
CA GLU A 188 16.80 42.69 16.52
C GLU A 188 18.22 42.11 16.46
N SER A 189 19.09 42.92 15.85
CA SER A 189 20.50 42.93 16.21
C SER A 189 20.65 43.39 17.67
N SER A 190 20.78 42.47 18.61
CA SER A 190 21.51 42.78 19.84
C SER A 190 22.22 41.54 20.37
N ASN A 191 23.53 41.69 20.54
CA ASN A 191 24.37 40.75 21.26
C ASN A 191 23.91 40.76 22.72
N ASP A 192 23.56 39.60 23.28
CA ASP A 192 23.84 39.34 24.70
C ASP A 192 23.84 37.84 24.99
N ASP A 193 24.95 37.42 25.59
CA ASP A 193 25.28 36.09 26.09
C ASP A 193 24.15 35.48 26.94
N LYS A 194 23.55 34.39 26.46
CA LYS A 194 22.92 33.38 27.33
C LYS A 194 23.38 31.98 26.92
N THR A 195 24.10 31.39 27.85
CA THR A 195 24.66 30.04 27.81
C THR A 195 23.60 28.94 27.62
N PRO A 196 23.92 27.81 26.96
CA PRO A 196 22.96 26.74 26.71
C PRO A 196 22.61 25.94 27.99
N TRP A 197 21.33 25.66 28.18
CA TRP A 197 20.79 24.99 29.37
C TRP A 197 20.63 23.46 29.21
N TRP A 198 21.58 22.80 28.53
CA TRP A 198 21.62 21.33 28.40
C TRP A 198 22.85 20.76 29.09
N SER A 199 22.88 20.92 30.41
CA SER A 199 23.77 20.18 31.30
C SER A 199 22.96 19.79 32.52
N ASN A 200 22.28 18.64 32.48
CA ASN A 200 21.87 17.85 33.65
C ASN A 200 21.43 16.45 33.17
N ALA A 201 22.41 15.65 32.78
CA ALA A 201 22.30 14.21 32.77
C ALA A 201 23.30 13.69 33.81
N ASP A 202 22.87 13.57 35.06
CA ASP A 202 23.48 12.65 36.01
C ASP A 202 22.61 12.47 37.26
N SER A 203 22.61 11.23 37.78
CA SER A 203 21.98 10.74 39.02
C SER A 203 20.45 10.55 38.96
N LEU A 204 19.84 9.43 39.38
CA LEU A 204 20.22 8.37 40.30
C LEU A 204 19.58 7.03 39.91
N PHE A 205 20.34 5.95 40.14
CA PHE A 205 19.82 4.61 40.36
C PHE A 205 18.93 4.59 41.61
N GLY A 206 17.74 4.02 41.46
CA GLY A 206 16.84 3.66 42.55
C GLY A 206 16.13 2.37 42.19
N ASP A 207 16.70 1.26 42.66
CA ASP A 207 15.98 0.00 42.88
C ASP A 207 14.70 0.26 43.68
N ASP A 208 13.55 -0.24 43.22
CA ASP A 208 12.72 -1.05 44.11
C ASP A 208 11.74 -1.96 43.36
N GLN A 209 11.48 -3.05 44.07
CA GLN A 209 10.93 -4.33 43.67
C GLN A 209 9.39 -4.39 43.51
N VAL A 210 8.97 -5.42 42.75
CA VAL A 210 7.87 -6.37 43.03
C VAL A 210 6.42 -5.95 42.76
N GLY A 211 5.76 -6.75 41.92
CA GLY A 211 4.30 -6.86 41.84
C GLY A 211 3.82 -7.76 40.70
N ASN A 212 3.83 -9.07 40.91
CA ASN A 212 3.14 -10.04 40.05
C ASN A 212 1.64 -9.69 39.96
N THR A 213 1.08 -9.64 38.75
CA THR A 213 -0.30 -10.08 38.54
C THR A 213 -0.41 -10.72 37.17
N GLU A 214 -0.60 -12.03 37.21
CA GLU A 214 -0.88 -12.90 36.08
C GLU A 214 -2.29 -12.64 35.54
N GLY A 215 -2.45 -12.79 34.23
CA GLY A 215 -3.69 -13.21 33.60
C GLY A 215 -4.68 -12.10 33.29
N ASN A 216 -4.61 -11.59 32.05
CA ASN A 216 -5.84 -11.39 31.31
C ASN A 216 -5.61 -11.62 29.81
N THR A 217 -6.43 -12.50 29.27
CA THR A 217 -6.52 -12.85 27.85
C THR A 217 -7.36 -11.78 27.14
N ASP A 218 -6.69 -10.77 26.59
CA ASP A 218 -7.28 -9.85 25.61
C ASP A 218 -6.78 -10.34 24.24
N GLY A 219 -7.57 -10.96 23.39
CA GLY A 219 -8.85 -10.46 22.91
C GLY A 219 -8.57 -9.67 21.64
N ASP A 220 -8.28 -10.39 20.54
CA ASP A 220 -8.03 -9.85 19.20
C ASP A 220 -9.19 -8.94 18.75
N TRP A 221 -9.13 -7.65 19.11
CA TRP A 221 -10.19 -6.67 18.82
C TRP A 221 -10.06 -6.00 17.44
N TRP A 222 -9.01 -6.34 16.68
CA TRP A 222 -8.81 -5.85 15.32
C TRP A 222 -9.29 -6.80 14.21
N SER A 223 -10.00 -7.88 14.55
CA SER A 223 -10.57 -8.81 13.55
C SER A 223 -11.80 -8.26 12.80
N GLY A 224 -12.10 -6.96 12.89
CA GLY A 224 -13.32 -6.34 12.37
C GLY A 224 -13.17 -5.41 11.17
N ALA A 225 -11.96 -5.04 10.76
CA ALA A 225 -11.74 -4.19 9.57
C ALA A 225 -11.46 -5.00 8.29
N ASP A 226 -11.39 -6.33 8.41
CA ASP A 226 -11.05 -7.25 7.33
C ASP A 226 -12.32 -7.90 6.78
N SER A 227 -13.21 -7.10 6.21
CA SER A 227 -14.25 -7.63 5.31
C SER A 227 -14.28 -6.88 3.99
N PHE A 228 -13.11 -6.45 3.53
CA PHE A 228 -12.81 -6.58 2.12
C PHE A 228 -12.65 -8.08 1.85
N PRO A 229 -13.21 -8.65 0.76
CA PRO A 229 -12.87 -10.00 0.35
C PRO A 229 -11.37 -10.04 0.01
N SER A 230 -10.57 -10.33 1.03
CA SER A 230 -9.22 -10.83 0.90
C SER A 230 -9.37 -12.19 0.24
N SER A 231 -9.30 -12.16 -1.09
CA SER A 231 -8.83 -13.30 -1.86
C SER A 231 -7.42 -13.57 -1.38
N SER A 232 -7.33 -14.30 -0.27
CA SER A 232 -6.12 -14.82 0.33
C SER A 232 -5.58 -15.90 -0.60
N ALA A 233 -5.08 -15.47 -1.76
CA ALA A 233 -3.98 -16.16 -2.38
C ALA A 233 -2.85 -16.14 -1.33
N SER A 234 -2.59 -17.30 -0.76
CA SER A 234 -1.51 -17.52 0.18
C SER A 234 -0.20 -17.06 -0.46
N TYR A 235 0.26 -15.85 -0.15
CA TYR A 235 1.64 -15.43 -0.33
C TYR A 235 2.50 -16.12 0.75
N ALA A 236 2.49 -17.46 0.72
CA ALA A 236 3.55 -18.23 1.33
C ALA A 236 4.83 -17.86 0.57
N SER A 237 5.80 -17.34 1.32
CA SER A 237 7.13 -16.96 0.87
C SER A 237 7.76 -18.05 0.00
N ARG A 238 7.59 -17.93 -1.32
CA ARG A 238 8.31 -18.72 -2.34
C ARG A 238 9.50 -17.91 -2.86
N THR A 239 10.38 -17.51 -1.95
CA THR A 239 11.72 -17.02 -2.29
C THR A 239 12.76 -18.14 -2.42
N TRP A 240 12.34 -19.41 -2.29
CA TRP A 240 13.17 -20.58 -2.52
C TRP A 240 12.51 -21.46 -3.58
N LEU A 241 12.97 -21.37 -4.84
CA LEU A 241 12.91 -22.43 -5.89
C LEU A 241 13.21 -21.93 -7.33
N TYR A 242 13.69 -20.70 -7.54
CA TYR A 242 14.18 -20.28 -8.88
C TYR A 242 15.63 -20.68 -9.18
N ALA A 243 16.23 -21.56 -8.38
CA ALA A 243 17.58 -22.10 -8.61
C ALA A 243 17.62 -23.48 -9.31
N SER A 244 16.47 -24.12 -9.57
CA SER A 244 16.43 -25.53 -10.05
C SER A 244 15.85 -25.75 -11.45
N ALA A 245 15.33 -24.71 -12.11
CA ALA A 245 14.84 -24.84 -13.49
C ALA A 245 15.95 -24.97 -14.55
N HIS A 246 17.22 -24.73 -14.19
CA HIS A 246 18.36 -24.91 -15.09
C HIS A 246 18.84 -26.36 -15.21
N ILE A 247 18.36 -27.30 -14.39
CA ILE A 247 18.88 -28.69 -14.36
C ILE A 247 18.00 -29.68 -15.13
N VAL A 248 16.71 -29.38 -15.38
CA VAL A 248 15.80 -30.36 -16.02
C VAL A 248 15.92 -30.38 -17.55
N CYS A 249 16.30 -29.28 -18.20
CA CYS A 249 16.59 -29.30 -19.64
C CYS A 249 17.84 -30.10 -20.02
N LEU A 250 18.69 -30.47 -19.05
CA LEU A 250 19.90 -31.26 -19.29
C LEU A 250 19.67 -32.78 -19.24
N PHE A 251 18.55 -33.28 -18.71
CA PHE A 251 18.38 -34.73 -18.47
C PHE A 251 17.64 -35.52 -19.56
N ILE A 252 16.95 -34.88 -20.51
CA ILE A 252 16.20 -35.60 -21.55
C ILE A 252 17.07 -35.94 -22.78
N ILE A 253 18.27 -35.40 -22.91
CA ILE A 253 19.15 -35.69 -24.06
C ILE A 253 20.02 -36.96 -23.84
N SER A 254 20.10 -37.50 -22.62
CA SER A 254 21.11 -38.53 -22.30
C SER A 254 20.63 -40.00 -22.35
N THR A 255 19.35 -40.32 -22.53
CA THR A 255 18.87 -41.73 -22.44
C THR A 255 18.54 -42.40 -23.79
N GLY A 256 18.76 -41.72 -24.92
CA GLY A 256 18.38 -42.23 -26.24
C GLY A 256 19.45 -42.99 -27.04
N PHE A 257 20.64 -43.25 -26.50
CA PHE A 257 21.79 -43.71 -27.31
C PHE A 257 22.50 -44.96 -26.76
N PHE A 258 21.76 -45.98 -26.31
CA PHE A 258 22.34 -47.33 -26.13
C PHE A 258 21.27 -48.41 -26.33
N ALA A 259 21.07 -48.82 -27.58
CA ALA A 259 20.51 -50.12 -27.94
C ALA A 259 20.99 -50.49 -29.36
N SER A 260 22.08 -51.25 -29.40
CA SER A 260 22.40 -52.21 -30.47
C SER A 260 22.48 -53.58 -29.84
#